data_AF-A0A1Y3PEF1-F1
#
_entry.id   AF-A0A1Y3PEF1-F1
#
_cell.length_a   1.000
_cell.length_b   1.000
_cell.length_c   1.000
_cell.angle_alpha   90.00
_cell.angle_beta   90.00
_cell.angle_gamma   90.00
#
_symmetry.space_group_name_H-M   'P 1'
#
loop_
_entity.id
_entity.type
_entity.pdbx_description
1 polymer ?
#
loop_
_entity_poly.entity_id
_entity_poly.type
_entity_poly.pdbx_seq_one_letter_code
_entity_poly.pdbx_strand_id
1 'polypeptide(L)'
;MAEAYRFFDSLPEDPREYTADQFAEYFRLFLTDGILNGGENLQVSANGTDMRTFVKAGYAWIQGYMYKNTEDLFISHSTAHSSLNRIDRIVIRLDKTLPNRYIRAFVKEGAPAENPVPPSLQRDDNIWEISLAQVLIEAGKSFVEPSQITDERFDNSVCGLVNSLIQVDTATMQQRFDSWLESVQGDWQQWFEEAQQQSPASKEEVQQVENNLAAHLADNANPHNVTAAQIGAPVLGTSNQAINKIKALDLRIDTRNTVLTYDGNGRLMRVEEKDGETIVKTTNLLYDANGNLTQVEEIAGGTTVTTTLTYTNGQLTSVSKAVS
;
A
#
# COMPACT_ATOMS: atom_id res chain seq x y z
N MET A 1 -14.90 51.27 -31.44
CA MET A 1 -14.15 52.27 -30.66
C MET A 1 -12.95 51.58 -30.04
N ALA A 2 -11.80 52.26 -29.95
CA ALA A 2 -10.57 51.66 -29.46
C ALA A 2 -10.47 51.58 -27.92
N GLU A 3 -11.21 52.44 -27.21
CA GLU A 3 -11.19 52.52 -25.74
C GLU A 3 -12.61 52.70 -25.19
N ALA A 4 -12.86 52.14 -24.00
CA ALA A 4 -14.11 52.26 -23.27
C ALA A 4 -13.85 52.34 -21.75
N TYR A 5 -14.58 53.21 -21.06
CA TYR A 5 -14.50 53.39 -19.60
C TYR A 5 -15.89 53.21 -18.97
N ARG A 6 -15.96 52.51 -17.84
CA ARG A 6 -17.17 52.08 -17.11
C ARG A 6 -16.78 51.97 -15.61
N PHE A 7 -17.60 52.15 -14.58
CA PHE A 7 -18.96 52.68 -14.44
C PHE A 7 -18.83 53.98 -13.63
N PHE A 8 -19.40 55.06 -14.14
CA PHE A 8 -19.38 56.37 -13.49
C PHE A 8 -20.81 56.86 -13.27
N ASP A 9 -20.98 57.70 -12.27
CA ASP A 9 -22.21 58.41 -11.98
C ASP A 9 -22.66 59.24 -13.18
N SER A 10 -23.97 59.32 -13.37
CA SER A 10 -24.58 60.19 -14.39
C SER A 10 -24.56 61.64 -13.92
N LEU A 11 -24.30 62.56 -14.84
CA LEU A 11 -24.49 64.00 -14.65
C LEU A 11 -25.69 64.49 -15.48
N PRO A 12 -26.36 65.60 -15.13
CA PRO A 12 -27.47 66.13 -15.93
C PRO A 12 -27.11 66.37 -17.41
N GLU A 13 -25.87 66.78 -17.68
CA GLU A 13 -25.31 67.03 -19.01
C GLU A 13 -24.66 65.79 -19.68
N ASP A 14 -24.44 64.71 -18.92
CA ASP A 14 -23.84 63.44 -19.39
C ASP A 14 -24.56 62.25 -18.73
N PRO A 15 -25.79 61.93 -19.16
CA PRO A 15 -26.51 60.76 -18.66
C PRO A 15 -25.82 59.49 -19.13
N ARG A 16 -25.49 58.60 -18.18
CA ARG A 16 -24.81 57.33 -18.45
C ARG A 16 -25.72 56.16 -18.14
N GLU A 17 -26.07 55.42 -19.18
CA GLU A 17 -26.82 54.18 -19.08
C GLU A 17 -25.92 53.00 -19.47
N TYR A 18 -26.00 51.91 -18.72
CA TYR A 18 -25.25 50.70 -18.98
C TYR A 18 -26.22 49.56 -19.22
N THR A 19 -26.00 48.81 -20.30
CA THR A 19 -26.77 47.61 -20.57
C THR A 19 -26.39 46.50 -19.59
N ALA A 20 -27.31 45.56 -19.37
CA ALA A 20 -27.02 44.39 -18.54
C ALA A 20 -25.83 43.58 -19.08
N ASP A 21 -25.61 43.55 -20.40
CA ASP A 21 -24.45 42.88 -20.98
C ASP A 21 -23.14 43.63 -20.74
N GLN A 22 -23.12 44.97 -20.74
CA GLN A 22 -21.94 45.74 -20.34
C GLN A 22 -21.60 45.53 -18.86
N PHE A 23 -22.61 45.37 -18.01
CA PHE A 23 -22.40 45.02 -16.61
C PHE A 23 -21.86 43.60 -16.46
N ALA A 24 -22.44 42.63 -17.18
CA ALA A 24 -21.97 41.26 -17.20
C ALA A 24 -20.56 41.12 -17.80
N GLU A 25 -20.22 41.89 -18.84
CA GLU A 25 -18.90 41.98 -19.45
C GLU A 25 -17.83 42.31 -18.41
N TYR A 26 -18.12 43.28 -17.54
CA TYR A 26 -17.22 43.63 -16.44
C TYR A 26 -16.97 42.45 -15.49
N PHE A 27 -18.01 41.70 -15.10
CA PHE A 27 -17.84 40.51 -14.26
C PHE A 27 -17.15 39.35 -14.96
N ARG A 28 -17.36 39.17 -16.28
CA ARG A 28 -16.67 38.13 -17.07
C ARG A 28 -15.14 38.30 -17.05
N LEU A 29 -14.64 39.51 -16.79
CA LEU A 29 -13.20 39.75 -16.69
C LEU A 29 -12.55 39.06 -15.48
N PHE A 30 -13.33 38.79 -14.43
CA PHE A 30 -12.78 38.29 -13.16
C PHE A 30 -13.57 37.18 -12.49
N LEU A 31 -14.74 36.78 -13.01
CA LEU A 31 -15.50 35.62 -12.57
C LEU A 31 -15.67 34.64 -13.72
N THR A 32 -15.30 33.38 -13.50
CA THR A 32 -15.64 32.29 -14.42
C THR A 32 -17.09 31.85 -14.25
N ASP A 33 -17.59 31.11 -15.23
CA ASP A 33 -18.87 30.41 -15.11
C ASP A 33 -18.77 29.30 -14.04
N GLY A 34 -19.82 29.11 -13.25
CA GLY A 34 -19.89 28.05 -12.26
C GLY A 34 -20.76 28.40 -11.05
N ILE A 35 -20.71 27.54 -10.03
CA ILE A 35 -21.38 27.77 -8.75
C ILE A 35 -20.46 28.43 -7.71
N LEU A 36 -21.04 29.14 -6.74
CA LEU A 36 -20.30 29.72 -5.63
C LEU A 36 -19.88 28.65 -4.62
N ASN A 37 -18.58 28.35 -4.56
CA ASN A 37 -18.01 27.36 -3.65
C ASN A 37 -18.63 25.95 -3.81
N GLY A 38 -18.09 24.97 -3.09
CA GLY A 38 -18.65 23.62 -2.98
C GLY A 38 -19.68 23.47 -1.86
N GLY A 39 -19.79 22.25 -1.33
CA GLY A 39 -20.71 21.93 -0.23
C GLY A 39 -22.17 21.87 -0.68
N GLU A 40 -23.08 22.50 0.07
CA GLU A 40 -24.52 22.46 -0.21
C GLU A 40 -24.99 23.51 -1.23
N ASN A 41 -24.11 24.42 -1.68
CA ASN A 41 -24.48 25.50 -2.61
C ASN A 41 -25.06 24.94 -3.92
N LEU A 42 -26.34 25.22 -4.18
CA LEU A 42 -27.08 24.70 -5.34
C LEU A 42 -27.02 23.18 -5.49
N GLN A 43 -26.87 22.45 -4.39
CA GLN A 43 -26.88 20.99 -4.41
C GLN A 43 -28.26 20.48 -4.83
N VAL A 44 -28.29 19.49 -5.72
CA VAL A 44 -29.50 18.79 -6.14
C VAL A 44 -29.72 17.57 -5.25
N SER A 45 -30.95 17.38 -4.78
CA SER A 45 -31.37 16.18 -4.04
C SER A 45 -32.84 15.86 -4.33
N ALA A 46 -33.36 14.78 -3.75
CA ALA A 46 -34.76 14.38 -3.87
C ALA A 46 -35.28 13.79 -2.55
N ASN A 47 -36.59 13.80 -2.36
CA ASN A 47 -37.23 13.30 -1.14
C ASN A 47 -37.60 11.81 -1.22
N GLY A 48 -37.56 11.18 -2.41
CA GLY A 48 -38.00 9.80 -2.59
C GLY A 48 -39.52 9.60 -2.59
N THR A 49 -40.32 10.68 -2.61
CA THR A 49 -41.78 10.61 -2.43
C THR A 49 -42.58 10.90 -3.70
N ASP A 50 -42.02 11.67 -4.63
CA ASP A 50 -42.69 12.09 -5.87
C ASP A 50 -41.66 12.33 -6.99
N MET A 51 -42.16 12.60 -8.22
CA MET A 51 -41.34 12.89 -9.40
C MET A 51 -40.74 14.31 -9.36
N ARG A 52 -40.13 14.69 -8.24
CA ARG A 52 -39.46 15.98 -8.07
C ARG A 52 -38.08 15.84 -7.45
N THR A 53 -37.16 16.64 -7.96
CA THR A 53 -35.92 16.99 -7.27
C THR A 53 -36.05 18.37 -6.67
N PHE A 54 -35.17 18.73 -5.75
CA PHE A 54 -35.02 20.09 -5.28
C PHE A 54 -33.57 20.55 -5.38
N VAL A 55 -33.40 21.84 -5.63
CA VAL A 55 -32.11 22.53 -5.63
C VAL A 55 -32.02 23.36 -4.36
N LYS A 56 -30.99 23.15 -3.55
CA LYS A 56 -30.77 23.94 -2.34
C LYS A 56 -30.50 25.41 -2.65
N ALA A 57 -30.61 26.26 -1.64
CA ALA A 57 -30.21 27.67 -1.74
C ALA A 57 -28.74 27.81 -2.17
N GLY A 58 -28.42 28.89 -2.90
CA GLY A 58 -27.07 29.14 -3.36
C GLY A 58 -26.97 30.16 -4.49
N TYR A 59 -25.75 30.30 -5.01
CA TYR A 59 -25.42 31.26 -6.06
C TYR A 59 -24.65 30.59 -7.19
N ALA A 60 -24.81 31.12 -8.40
CA ALA A 60 -24.01 30.79 -9.57
C ALA A 60 -23.77 32.03 -10.43
N TRP A 61 -22.68 32.01 -11.19
CA TRP A 61 -22.41 32.99 -12.24
C TRP A 61 -22.34 32.29 -13.58
N ILE A 62 -22.98 32.89 -14.58
CA ILE A 62 -22.98 32.40 -15.96
C ILE A 62 -22.80 33.59 -16.88
N GLN A 63 -21.72 33.62 -17.62
CA GLN A 63 -21.35 34.68 -18.56
C GLN A 63 -21.42 36.07 -17.91
N GLY A 64 -21.01 36.18 -16.64
CA GLY A 64 -21.03 37.43 -15.85
C GLY A 64 -22.40 37.80 -15.25
N TYR A 65 -23.46 37.04 -15.54
CA TYR A 65 -24.78 37.21 -14.93
C TYR A 65 -24.90 36.33 -13.68
N MET A 66 -25.52 36.86 -12.63
CA MET A 66 -25.66 36.16 -11.34
C MET A 66 -27.03 35.50 -11.20
N TYR A 67 -27.03 34.24 -10.76
CA TYR A 67 -28.19 33.49 -10.30
C TYR A 67 -28.14 33.33 -8.78
N LYS A 68 -29.30 33.47 -8.14
CA LYS A 68 -29.49 33.25 -6.70
C LYS A 68 -30.76 32.43 -6.47
N ASN A 69 -30.62 31.38 -5.69
CA ASN A 69 -31.71 30.65 -5.08
C ASN A 69 -31.67 30.85 -3.56
N THR A 70 -32.80 31.16 -2.93
CA THR A 70 -32.86 31.50 -1.49
C THR A 70 -33.33 30.38 -0.60
N GLU A 71 -33.98 29.36 -1.16
CA GLU A 71 -34.60 28.25 -0.44
C GLU A 71 -34.65 27.00 -1.32
N ASP A 72 -35.11 25.87 -0.80
CA ASP A 72 -35.20 24.63 -1.59
C ASP A 72 -36.21 24.79 -2.73
N LEU A 73 -35.69 24.82 -3.96
CA LEU A 73 -36.46 25.00 -5.18
C LEU A 73 -36.84 23.64 -5.77
N PHE A 74 -38.12 23.27 -5.64
CA PHE A 74 -38.65 22.01 -6.18
C PHE A 74 -38.89 22.11 -7.68
N ILE A 75 -38.38 21.14 -8.44
CA ILE A 75 -38.51 21.05 -9.89
C ILE A 75 -39.10 19.69 -10.24
N SER A 76 -40.17 19.70 -11.04
CA SER A 76 -40.88 18.47 -11.42
C SER A 76 -40.31 17.87 -12.70
N HIS A 77 -40.15 16.56 -12.69
CA HIS A 77 -39.85 15.76 -13.87
C HIS A 77 -41.16 15.33 -14.54
N SER A 78 -41.14 15.16 -15.86
CA SER A 78 -42.25 14.50 -16.55
C SER A 78 -42.37 13.05 -16.08
N THR A 79 -43.52 12.42 -16.31
CA THR A 79 -43.74 11.02 -15.95
C THR A 79 -42.69 10.10 -16.60
N ALA A 80 -42.27 9.06 -15.88
CA ALA A 80 -41.35 8.07 -16.43
C ALA A 80 -41.97 7.32 -17.62
N HIS A 81 -41.12 6.93 -18.57
CA HIS A 81 -41.55 6.02 -19.64
C HIS A 81 -41.89 4.65 -19.04
N SER A 82 -42.82 3.92 -19.65
CA SER A 82 -43.32 2.65 -19.09
C SER A 82 -42.28 1.53 -19.08
N SER A 83 -41.33 1.54 -20.02
CA SER A 83 -40.39 0.43 -20.24
C SER A 83 -38.93 0.83 -20.46
N LEU A 84 -38.61 2.11 -20.55
CA LEU A 84 -37.25 2.58 -20.88
C LEU A 84 -36.80 3.62 -19.86
N ASN A 85 -35.55 3.55 -19.47
CA ASN A 85 -34.95 4.55 -18.60
C ASN A 85 -34.61 5.81 -19.41
N ARG A 86 -34.48 6.95 -18.74
CA ARG A 86 -33.88 8.17 -19.33
C ARG A 86 -33.02 8.88 -18.30
N ILE A 87 -32.11 9.73 -18.75
CA ILE A 87 -31.34 10.62 -17.86
C ILE A 87 -31.80 12.05 -18.13
N ASP A 88 -32.37 12.69 -17.12
CA ASP A 88 -32.66 14.12 -17.15
C ASP A 88 -31.47 14.89 -16.57
N ARG A 89 -31.37 16.18 -16.86
CA ARG A 89 -30.32 17.05 -16.32
C ARG A 89 -30.91 18.26 -15.63
N ILE A 90 -30.50 18.55 -14.40
CA ILE A 90 -30.85 19.79 -13.72
C ILE A 90 -29.82 20.84 -14.11
N VAL A 91 -30.24 21.86 -14.83
CA VAL A 91 -29.37 22.92 -15.35
C VAL A 91 -29.75 24.27 -14.78
N ILE A 92 -28.77 25.15 -14.61
CA ILE A 92 -29.04 26.60 -14.53
C ILE A 92 -28.84 27.16 -15.93
N ARG A 93 -29.89 27.78 -16.48
CA ARG A 93 -29.90 28.34 -17.84
C ARG A 93 -29.99 29.86 -17.78
N LEU A 94 -29.00 30.52 -18.36
CA LEU A 94 -29.06 31.91 -18.78
C LEU A 94 -29.70 31.98 -20.17
N ASP A 95 -30.79 32.74 -20.30
CA ASP A 95 -31.44 33.03 -21.57
C ASP A 95 -31.48 34.55 -21.78
N LYS A 96 -30.68 35.03 -22.74
CA LYS A 96 -30.52 36.44 -23.11
C LYS A 96 -31.50 36.88 -24.20
N THR A 97 -32.35 35.99 -24.71
CA THR A 97 -33.34 36.37 -25.72
C THR A 97 -34.32 37.39 -25.14
N LEU A 98 -34.73 38.37 -25.95
CA LEU A 98 -35.66 39.44 -25.56
C LEU A 98 -36.92 38.96 -24.79
N PRO A 99 -37.61 37.86 -25.20
CA PRO A 99 -38.80 37.40 -24.49
C PRO A 99 -38.52 36.76 -23.12
N ASN A 100 -37.33 36.20 -22.88
CA ASN A 100 -37.07 35.35 -21.71
C ASN A 100 -36.27 36.06 -20.62
N ARG A 101 -35.10 36.64 -20.95
CA ARG A 101 -34.26 37.47 -20.04
C ARG A 101 -34.22 36.98 -18.59
N TYR A 102 -33.86 35.71 -18.37
CA TYR A 102 -33.76 35.13 -17.03
C TYR A 102 -32.49 34.30 -16.86
N ILE A 103 -32.16 34.05 -15.60
CA ILE A 103 -31.39 32.88 -15.20
C ILE A 103 -32.25 32.07 -14.23
N ARG A 104 -32.53 30.80 -14.54
CA ARG A 104 -33.28 29.94 -13.62
C ARG A 104 -32.87 28.47 -13.75
N ALA A 105 -33.22 27.68 -12.73
CA ALA A 105 -33.06 26.25 -12.75
C ALA A 105 -34.13 25.57 -13.64
N PHE A 106 -33.74 24.51 -14.34
CA PHE A 106 -34.60 23.74 -15.24
C PHE A 106 -34.28 22.26 -15.18
N VAL A 107 -35.30 21.45 -15.46
CA VAL A 107 -35.10 20.08 -15.95
C VAL A 107 -34.93 20.14 -17.47
N LYS A 108 -33.81 19.62 -17.95
CA LYS A 108 -33.59 19.28 -19.36
C LYS A 108 -33.85 17.79 -19.51
N GLU A 109 -35.01 17.46 -20.08
CA GLU A 109 -35.49 16.09 -20.17
C GLU A 109 -34.67 15.25 -21.16
N GLY A 110 -34.36 14.01 -20.76
CA GLY A 110 -33.70 13.00 -21.58
C GLY A 110 -34.61 12.28 -22.55
N ALA A 111 -34.01 11.62 -23.54
CA ALA A 111 -34.74 10.66 -24.37
C ALA A 111 -34.76 9.27 -23.70
N PRO A 112 -35.92 8.59 -23.62
CA PRO A 112 -35.99 7.21 -23.19
C PRO A 112 -35.19 6.28 -24.11
N ALA A 113 -34.32 5.45 -23.55
CA ALA A 113 -33.49 4.51 -24.29
C ALA A 113 -33.06 3.32 -23.41
N GLU A 114 -32.61 2.23 -24.05
CA GLU A 114 -32.03 1.08 -23.33
C GLU A 114 -30.72 1.46 -22.63
N ASN A 115 -29.91 2.30 -23.28
CA ASN A 115 -28.70 2.90 -22.73
C ASN A 115 -28.88 4.42 -22.72
N PRO A 116 -29.53 4.98 -21.69
CA PRO A 116 -29.86 6.40 -21.65
C PRO A 116 -28.60 7.25 -21.54
N VAL A 117 -28.63 8.42 -22.19
CA VAL A 117 -27.53 9.40 -22.17
C VAL A 117 -28.06 10.77 -21.71
N PRO A 118 -27.26 11.56 -20.96
CA PRO A 118 -27.69 12.88 -20.53
C PRO A 118 -27.81 13.86 -21.72
N PRO A 119 -28.84 14.71 -21.76
CA PRO A 119 -28.98 15.77 -22.76
C PRO A 119 -27.77 16.70 -22.80
N SER A 120 -27.31 17.05 -24.01
CA SER A 120 -26.23 18.01 -24.20
C SER A 120 -26.62 19.41 -23.70
N LEU A 121 -25.66 20.12 -23.12
CA LEU A 121 -25.85 21.53 -22.75
C LEU A 121 -25.95 22.41 -23.99
N GLN A 122 -26.78 23.45 -23.92
CA GLN A 122 -26.82 24.51 -24.91
C GLN A 122 -25.91 25.65 -24.44
N ARG A 123 -24.92 25.99 -25.27
CA ARG A 123 -23.94 27.05 -25.03
C ARG A 123 -23.71 27.79 -26.34
N ASP A 124 -24.49 28.85 -26.54
CA ASP A 124 -24.44 29.73 -27.70
C ASP A 124 -24.61 31.20 -27.27
N ASP A 125 -24.69 32.10 -28.23
CA ASP A 125 -24.75 33.55 -27.99
C ASP A 125 -25.99 33.99 -27.21
N ASN A 126 -27.09 33.23 -27.27
CA ASN A 126 -28.37 33.58 -26.65
C ASN A 126 -28.66 32.76 -25.40
N ILE A 127 -28.29 31.49 -25.39
CA ILE A 127 -28.57 30.56 -24.31
C ILE A 127 -27.28 29.91 -23.84
N TRP A 128 -27.05 29.96 -22.54
CA TRP A 128 -25.92 29.30 -21.89
C TRP A 128 -26.36 28.51 -20.68
N GLU A 129 -25.93 27.25 -20.62
CA GLU A 129 -26.30 26.32 -19.56
C GLU A 129 -25.06 25.76 -18.84
N ILE A 130 -25.20 25.62 -17.52
CA ILE A 130 -24.34 24.81 -16.67
C ILE A 130 -25.16 23.70 -16.03
N SER A 131 -24.54 22.53 -15.83
CA SER A 131 -25.20 21.37 -15.22
C SER A 131 -24.94 21.25 -13.72
N LEU A 132 -25.99 21.18 -12.91
CA LEU A 132 -25.84 20.87 -11.48
C LEU A 132 -25.79 19.36 -11.24
N ALA A 133 -26.65 18.59 -11.89
CA ALA A 133 -26.70 17.14 -11.70
C ALA A 133 -27.41 16.42 -12.86
N GLN A 134 -27.08 15.14 -13.02
CA GLN A 134 -27.87 14.19 -13.79
C GLN A 134 -28.86 13.47 -12.87
N VAL A 135 -30.03 13.13 -13.39
CA VAL A 135 -31.09 12.42 -12.67
C VAL A 135 -31.52 11.23 -13.52
N LEU A 136 -31.22 10.02 -13.05
CA LEU A 136 -31.67 8.79 -13.70
C LEU A 136 -33.14 8.56 -13.41
N ILE A 137 -34.00 8.67 -14.43
CA ILE A 137 -35.41 8.32 -14.34
C ILE A 137 -35.59 6.87 -14.79
N GLU A 138 -35.88 6.00 -13.83
CA GLU A 138 -36.13 4.58 -14.09
C GLU A 138 -37.53 4.35 -14.67
N ALA A 139 -37.63 3.38 -15.58
CA ALA A 139 -38.88 3.01 -16.23
C ALA A 139 -39.97 2.66 -15.21
N GLY A 140 -41.19 3.17 -15.42
CA GLY A 140 -42.35 2.89 -14.58
C GLY A 140 -42.32 3.49 -13.17
N LYS A 141 -41.25 4.20 -12.78
CA LYS A 141 -41.14 4.80 -11.45
C LYS A 141 -42.00 6.06 -11.32
N SER A 142 -42.51 6.29 -10.11
CA SER A 142 -43.34 7.46 -9.77
C SER A 142 -42.69 8.41 -8.75
N PHE A 143 -41.40 8.21 -8.45
CA PHE A 143 -40.62 9.05 -7.56
C PHE A 143 -39.13 9.03 -7.93
N VAL A 144 -38.40 10.07 -7.51
CA VAL A 144 -36.94 10.15 -7.64
C VAL A 144 -36.29 10.01 -6.28
N GLU A 145 -35.31 9.11 -6.16
CA GLU A 145 -34.50 8.89 -4.96
C GLU A 145 -33.16 9.64 -5.03
N PRO A 146 -32.57 10.03 -3.88
CA PRO A 146 -31.24 10.64 -3.86
C PRO A 146 -30.16 9.82 -4.57
N SER A 147 -30.24 8.48 -4.53
CA SER A 147 -29.29 7.58 -5.19
C SER A 147 -29.32 7.64 -6.72
N GLN A 148 -30.39 8.19 -7.31
CA GLN A 148 -30.53 8.38 -8.76
C GLN A 148 -29.89 9.68 -9.25
N ILE A 149 -29.34 10.50 -8.35
CA ILE A 149 -28.77 11.81 -8.64
C ILE A 149 -27.25 11.68 -8.71
N THR A 150 -26.67 12.07 -9.83
CA THR A 150 -25.22 12.17 -10.01
C THR A 150 -24.83 13.65 -10.05
N ASP A 151 -24.04 14.09 -9.08
CA ASP A 151 -23.60 15.49 -8.95
C ASP A 151 -22.60 15.85 -10.06
N GLU A 152 -22.88 16.94 -10.80
CA GLU A 152 -22.04 17.45 -11.89
C GLU A 152 -21.40 18.82 -11.54
N ARG A 153 -21.65 19.36 -10.34
CA ARG A 153 -21.21 20.72 -9.94
C ARG A 153 -19.69 20.90 -9.97
N PHE A 154 -18.94 19.84 -9.69
CA PHE A 154 -17.47 19.88 -9.64
C PHE A 154 -16.80 19.51 -10.96
N ASP A 155 -17.57 19.19 -12.00
CA ASP A 155 -17.04 18.92 -13.34
C ASP A 155 -16.94 20.23 -14.13
N ASN A 156 -15.70 20.69 -14.34
CA ASN A 156 -15.41 21.94 -15.06
C ASN A 156 -15.84 21.92 -16.54
N SER A 157 -16.12 20.76 -17.13
CA SER A 157 -16.60 20.68 -18.51
C SER A 157 -18.08 21.07 -18.62
N VAL A 158 -18.88 20.82 -17.59
CA VAL A 158 -20.34 21.04 -17.58
C VAL A 158 -20.81 22.11 -16.60
N CYS A 159 -20.07 22.38 -15.52
CA CYS A 159 -20.37 23.43 -14.55
C CYS A 159 -19.11 24.07 -13.96
N GLY A 160 -18.50 23.42 -12.97
CA GLY A 160 -17.36 23.96 -12.23
C GLY A 160 -17.73 24.98 -11.15
N LEU A 161 -16.70 25.41 -10.43
CA LEU A 161 -16.80 26.45 -9.41
C LEU A 161 -16.44 27.81 -10.03
N VAL A 162 -17.08 28.88 -9.57
CA VAL A 162 -16.66 30.24 -9.90
C VAL A 162 -15.26 30.46 -9.36
N ASN A 163 -14.31 30.73 -10.25
CA ASN A 163 -13.00 31.24 -9.90
C ASN A 163 -13.06 32.77 -9.99
N SER A 164 -12.71 33.46 -8.91
CA SER A 164 -12.63 34.92 -8.86
C SER A 164 -11.18 35.36 -8.86
N LEU A 165 -10.84 36.48 -9.53
CA LEU A 165 -9.56 37.17 -9.30
C LEU A 165 -9.40 37.65 -7.84
N ILE A 166 -10.45 37.57 -7.03
CA ILE A 166 -10.29 37.54 -5.57
C ILE A 166 -9.66 36.18 -5.24
N GLN A 167 -8.33 36.22 -5.22
CA GLN A 167 -7.45 35.23 -4.62
C GLN A 167 -8.24 34.36 -3.61
N VAL A 168 -8.52 33.09 -3.97
CA VAL A 168 -8.14 32.03 -3.01
C VAL A 168 -6.75 32.44 -2.59
N ASP A 169 -6.47 32.54 -1.30
CA ASP A 169 -5.16 32.91 -0.81
C ASP A 169 -4.16 31.84 -1.26
N THR A 170 -3.85 31.85 -2.55
CA THR A 170 -2.91 31.01 -3.24
C THR A 170 -1.54 31.41 -2.75
N ALA A 171 -1.35 32.61 -2.17
CA ALA A 171 -0.14 32.90 -1.42
C ALA A 171 -0.04 32.01 -0.17
N THR A 172 -1.04 31.92 0.73
CA THR A 172 -0.91 31.00 1.88
C THR A 172 -1.16 29.53 1.54
N MET A 173 -1.91 29.20 0.47
CA MET A 173 -2.04 27.83 -0.01
C MET A 173 -0.77 27.38 -0.73
N GLN A 174 -0.15 28.22 -1.56
CA GLN A 174 1.16 27.97 -2.16
C GLN A 174 2.23 27.97 -1.08
N GLN A 175 2.22 28.89 -0.10
CA GLN A 175 3.16 28.87 1.01
C GLN A 175 3.00 27.60 1.86
N ARG A 176 1.78 27.16 2.15
CA ARG A 176 1.52 25.90 2.87
C ARG A 176 1.92 24.69 2.04
N PHE A 177 1.68 24.71 0.73
CA PHE A 177 2.07 23.64 -0.19
C PHE A 177 3.57 23.58 -0.40
N ASP A 178 4.25 24.72 -0.53
CA ASP A 178 5.70 24.86 -0.64
C ASP A 178 6.37 24.47 0.67
N SER A 179 5.87 24.94 1.83
CA SER A 179 6.36 24.48 3.15
C SER A 179 6.14 22.99 3.37
N TRP A 180 5.02 22.42 2.88
CA TRP A 180 4.78 20.98 2.91
C TRP A 180 5.70 20.22 1.94
N LEU A 181 5.95 20.73 0.74
CA LEU A 181 6.88 20.14 -0.22
C LEU A 181 8.31 20.20 0.29
N GLU A 182 8.74 21.32 0.86
CA GLU A 182 10.04 21.48 1.51
C GLU A 182 10.18 20.56 2.72
N SER A 183 9.12 20.39 3.53
CA SER A 183 9.15 19.43 4.64
C SER A 183 9.21 18.00 4.14
N VAL A 184 8.43 17.63 3.12
CA VAL A 184 8.46 16.30 2.52
C VAL A 184 9.82 16.02 1.87
N GLN A 185 10.41 17.00 1.18
CA GLN A 185 11.76 16.87 0.59
C GLN A 185 12.83 16.78 1.66
N GLY A 186 12.75 17.59 2.72
CA GLY A 186 13.66 17.55 3.85
C GLY A 186 13.58 16.24 4.62
N ASP A 187 12.36 15.75 4.90
CA ASP A 187 12.12 14.45 5.53
C ASP A 187 12.63 13.31 4.66
N TRP A 188 12.40 13.38 3.33
CA TRP A 188 12.94 12.39 2.39
C TRP A 188 14.46 12.43 2.32
N GLN A 189 15.06 13.61 2.29
CA GLN A 189 16.51 13.78 2.22
C GLN A 189 17.17 13.33 3.52
N GLN A 190 16.61 13.70 4.68
CA GLN A 190 17.05 13.22 5.97
C GLN A 190 16.90 11.69 6.08
N TRP A 191 15.74 11.15 5.73
CA TRP A 191 15.52 9.68 5.70
C TRP A 191 16.50 9.00 4.75
N PHE A 192 16.80 9.59 3.60
CA PHE A 192 17.71 9.02 2.61
C PHE A 192 19.16 9.10 3.06
N GLU A 193 19.60 10.22 3.65
CA GLU A 193 20.93 10.39 4.24
C GLU A 193 21.11 9.46 5.45
N GLU A 194 20.09 9.33 6.31
CA GLU A 194 20.06 8.37 7.42
C GLU A 194 20.07 6.93 6.90
N ALA A 195 19.33 6.60 5.85
CA ALA A 195 19.34 5.28 5.22
C ALA A 195 20.67 4.95 4.52
N GLN A 196 21.36 5.96 3.98
CA GLN A 196 22.72 5.83 3.44
C GLN A 196 23.75 5.63 4.56
N GLN A 197 23.62 6.36 5.67
CA GLN A 197 24.47 6.20 6.85
C GLN A 197 24.18 4.89 7.60
N GLN A 198 22.94 4.38 7.54
CA GLN A 198 22.51 3.09 8.07
C GLN A 198 22.75 1.92 7.12
N SER A 199 23.27 2.15 5.90
CA SER A 199 23.85 1.10 5.06
C SER A 199 25.33 0.98 5.41
N PRO A 200 25.75 0.21 6.43
CA PRO A 200 26.99 0.45 7.13
C PRO A 200 28.24 -0.12 6.43
N ALA A 201 28.12 -0.48 5.14
CA ALA A 201 29.24 -0.87 4.29
C ALA A 201 28.78 -0.79 2.83
N SER A 202 29.59 -0.16 1.98
CA SER A 202 29.45 -0.27 0.52
C SER A 202 29.45 -1.74 0.10
N LYS A 203 28.82 -2.08 -1.04
CA LYS A 203 28.83 -3.47 -1.54
C LYS A 203 30.25 -4.04 -1.65
N GLU A 204 31.23 -3.18 -1.93
CA GLU A 204 32.63 -3.52 -2.01
C GLU A 204 33.24 -3.79 -0.63
N GLU A 205 32.91 -3.00 0.40
CA GLU A 205 33.33 -3.25 1.78
C GLU A 205 32.70 -4.51 2.36
N VAL A 206 31.41 -4.77 2.11
CA VAL A 206 30.74 -6.03 2.50
C VAL A 206 31.43 -7.21 1.83
N GLN A 207 31.66 -7.12 0.51
CA GLN A 207 32.33 -8.19 -0.23
C GLN A 207 33.76 -8.41 0.24
N GLN A 208 34.47 -7.34 0.61
CA GLN A 208 35.83 -7.42 1.13
C GLN A 208 35.86 -8.04 2.53
N VAL A 209 34.89 -7.73 3.39
CA VAL A 209 34.72 -8.38 4.70
C VAL A 209 34.38 -9.85 4.53
N GLU A 210 33.48 -10.22 3.60
CA GLU A 210 33.17 -11.61 3.27
C GLU A 210 34.41 -12.37 2.78
N ASN A 211 35.20 -11.77 1.90
CA ASN A 211 36.43 -12.36 1.38
C ASN A 211 37.49 -12.53 2.49
N ASN A 212 37.66 -11.52 3.34
CA ASN A 212 38.59 -11.59 4.48
C ASN A 212 38.15 -12.64 5.50
N LEU A 213 36.84 -12.75 5.75
CA LEU A 213 36.28 -13.76 6.65
C LEU A 213 36.46 -15.16 6.07
N ALA A 214 36.19 -15.36 4.77
CA ALA A 214 36.40 -16.63 4.08
C ALA A 214 37.89 -17.04 4.08
N ALA A 215 38.81 -16.09 3.87
CA ALA A 215 40.24 -16.34 3.94
C ALA A 215 40.69 -16.72 5.36
N HIS A 216 40.19 -16.02 6.40
CA HIS A 216 40.48 -16.35 7.79
C HIS A 216 39.89 -17.71 8.21
N LEU A 217 38.69 -18.07 7.74
CA LEU A 217 38.07 -19.37 7.98
C LEU A 217 38.84 -20.53 7.32
N ALA A 218 39.51 -20.26 6.20
CA ALA A 218 40.35 -21.24 5.51
C ALA A 218 41.79 -21.29 6.05
N ASP A 219 42.19 -20.31 6.88
CA ASP A 219 43.54 -20.24 7.45
C ASP A 219 43.68 -21.19 8.66
N ASN A 220 44.39 -22.29 8.44
CA ASN A 220 44.75 -23.24 9.51
C ASN A 220 46.12 -22.92 10.15
N ALA A 221 46.81 -21.87 9.71
CA ALA A 221 48.01 -21.38 10.39
C ALA A 221 47.57 -20.69 11.69
N ASN A 222 48.32 -20.86 12.78
CA ASN A 222 48.06 -20.16 14.03
C ASN A 222 48.73 -18.77 13.99
N PRO A 223 48.06 -17.70 13.50
CA PRO A 223 48.74 -16.47 13.09
C PRO A 223 49.01 -15.55 14.29
N HIS A 224 48.30 -15.78 15.39
CA HIS A 224 48.40 -15.02 16.63
C HIS A 224 49.28 -15.70 17.68
N ASN A 225 49.93 -16.82 17.32
CA ASN A 225 50.72 -17.66 18.23
C ASN A 225 49.99 -17.95 19.55
N VAL A 226 48.65 -17.97 19.53
CA VAL A 226 47.87 -18.24 20.73
C VAL A 226 48.08 -19.70 21.08
N THR A 227 48.47 -19.94 22.32
CA THR A 227 48.69 -21.29 22.83
C THR A 227 47.34 -21.96 23.08
N ALA A 228 47.29 -23.29 23.00
CA ALA A 228 46.08 -24.05 23.32
C ALA A 228 45.48 -23.66 24.69
N ALA A 229 46.34 -23.31 25.66
CA ALA A 229 45.94 -22.83 26.98
C ALA A 229 45.18 -21.48 26.96
N GLN A 230 45.50 -20.56 26.03
CA GLN A 230 44.90 -19.22 25.98
C GLN A 230 43.49 -19.20 25.38
N ILE A 231 43.18 -20.10 24.46
CA ILE A 231 41.84 -20.20 23.83
C ILE A 231 40.89 -21.13 24.60
N GLY A 232 41.27 -21.57 25.80
CA GLY A 232 40.49 -22.52 26.59
C GLY A 232 40.38 -23.90 25.93
N ALA A 233 41.16 -24.17 24.88
CA ALA A 233 41.29 -25.51 24.34
C ALA A 233 41.85 -26.38 25.48
N PRO A 234 41.21 -27.52 25.78
CA PRO A 234 41.66 -28.35 26.87
C PRO A 234 43.12 -28.72 26.62
N VAL A 235 44.00 -28.49 27.60
CA VAL A 235 45.39 -28.91 27.52
C VAL A 235 45.36 -30.39 27.14
N LEU A 236 45.93 -30.73 25.98
CA LEU A 236 46.07 -32.11 25.56
C LEU A 236 46.80 -32.82 26.70
N GLY A 237 46.14 -33.84 27.25
CA GLY A 237 46.66 -34.59 28.37
C GLY A 237 48.08 -35.05 28.08
N THR A 238 49.02 -34.76 28.97
CA THR A 238 50.39 -35.26 28.85
C THR A 238 50.49 -36.77 29.19
N SER A 239 49.37 -37.39 29.56
CA SER A 239 49.24 -38.83 29.83
C SER A 239 47.77 -39.27 29.80
N ASN A 240 47.55 -40.58 29.79
CA ASN A 240 46.24 -41.24 29.76
C ASN A 240 45.38 -41.02 31.04
N GLN A 241 45.77 -40.14 31.97
CA GLN A 241 45.00 -39.81 33.16
C GLN A 241 44.31 -38.43 33.09
N ALA A 242 44.59 -37.62 32.08
CA ALA A 242 43.96 -36.31 31.94
C ALA A 242 42.55 -36.46 31.36
N ILE A 243 41.52 -36.42 32.22
CA ILE A 243 40.11 -36.44 31.80
C ILE A 243 39.59 -35.00 31.71
N ASN A 244 39.41 -34.50 30.49
CA ASN A 244 38.72 -33.24 30.24
C ASN A 244 37.21 -33.49 30.12
N LYS A 245 36.44 -33.08 31.12
CA LYS A 245 34.97 -33.17 31.12
C LYS A 245 34.38 -31.97 30.37
N ILE A 246 34.14 -32.13 29.08
CA ILE A 246 33.44 -31.13 28.26
C ILE A 246 31.94 -31.32 28.48
N LYS A 247 31.22 -30.28 28.95
CA LYS A 247 29.76 -30.24 28.85
C LYS A 247 29.40 -29.93 27.41
N ALA A 248 29.11 -30.95 26.60
CA ALA A 248 28.55 -30.74 25.27
C ALA A 248 27.10 -30.26 25.42
N LEU A 249 26.79 -29.06 24.91
CA LEU A 249 25.42 -28.60 24.67
C LEU A 249 25.39 -28.03 23.25
N ASP A 250 25.32 -28.93 22.28
CA ASP A 250 24.74 -28.62 20.97
C ASP A 250 23.65 -29.66 20.72
N LEU A 251 22.41 -29.30 21.03
CA LEU A 251 21.23 -30.12 20.75
C LEU A 251 20.77 -29.82 19.33
N ARG A 252 21.56 -30.26 18.36
CA ARG A 252 21.06 -30.45 16.99
C ARG A 252 20.21 -31.72 16.96
N ILE A 253 19.26 -31.79 16.03
CA ILE A 253 18.55 -33.04 15.76
C ILE A 253 19.62 -34.04 15.34
N ASP A 254 19.83 -35.07 16.16
CA ASP A 254 20.73 -36.16 15.83
C ASP A 254 20.05 -37.00 14.75
N THR A 255 20.45 -36.77 13.49
CA THR A 255 19.96 -37.51 12.33
C THR A 255 20.65 -38.85 12.16
N ARG A 256 21.59 -39.19 13.06
CA ARG A 256 22.29 -40.46 12.97
C ARG A 256 21.34 -41.60 13.28
N ASN A 257 21.43 -42.66 12.49
CA ASN A 257 20.71 -43.90 12.74
C ASN A 257 21.68 -44.97 13.23
N THR A 258 21.14 -45.95 13.94
CA THR A 258 21.90 -47.11 14.42
C THR A 258 21.41 -48.36 13.71
N VAL A 259 22.33 -49.07 13.08
CA VAL A 259 22.07 -50.36 12.44
C VAL A 259 22.68 -51.47 13.30
N LEU A 260 21.85 -52.43 13.69
CA LEU A 260 22.22 -53.55 14.56
C LEU A 260 22.32 -54.84 13.73
N THR A 261 23.41 -55.58 13.93
CA THR A 261 23.61 -56.89 13.32
C THR A 261 23.74 -57.94 14.43
N TYR A 262 23.01 -59.03 14.28
CA TYR A 262 22.96 -60.12 15.27
C TYR A 262 23.57 -61.41 14.69
N ASP A 263 24.11 -62.27 15.57
CA ASP A 263 24.52 -63.63 15.21
C ASP A 263 23.30 -64.56 15.02
N GLY A 264 23.56 -65.79 14.56
CA GLY A 264 22.52 -66.81 14.39
C GLY A 264 21.83 -67.25 15.69
N ASN A 265 22.35 -66.85 16.86
CA ASN A 265 21.77 -67.10 18.19
C ASN A 265 21.06 -65.86 18.75
N GLY A 266 20.92 -64.78 17.97
CA GLY A 266 20.25 -63.53 18.36
C GLY A 266 21.08 -62.59 19.25
N ARG A 267 22.40 -62.79 19.38
CA ARG A 267 23.29 -61.90 20.14
C ARG A 267 23.80 -60.78 19.24
N LEU A 268 23.93 -59.57 19.79
CA LEU A 268 24.37 -58.40 19.04
C LEU A 268 25.86 -58.51 18.69
N MET A 269 26.22 -58.61 17.41
CA MET A 269 27.60 -58.70 16.94
C MET A 269 28.18 -57.37 16.48
N ARG A 270 27.34 -56.49 15.93
CA ARG A 270 27.82 -55.24 15.35
C ARG A 270 26.79 -54.13 15.48
N VAL A 271 27.28 -52.95 15.82
CA VAL A 271 26.51 -51.70 15.86
C VAL A 271 27.20 -50.73 14.92
N GLU A 272 26.48 -50.25 13.91
CA GLU A 272 26.94 -49.16 13.05
C GLU A 272 26.14 -47.91 13.37
N GLU A 273 26.82 -46.85 13.79
CA GLU A 273 26.22 -45.52 13.83
C GLU A 273 26.50 -44.86 12.49
N LYS A 274 25.43 -44.44 11.80
CA LYS A 274 25.51 -43.83 10.47
C LYS A 274 24.94 -42.42 10.46
N ASP A 275 25.61 -41.53 9.74
CA ASP A 275 25.04 -40.25 9.33
C ASP A 275 24.69 -40.33 7.83
N GLY A 276 23.40 -40.44 7.53
CA GLY A 276 22.93 -40.88 6.22
C GLY A 276 23.45 -42.29 5.86
N GLU A 277 24.17 -42.40 4.74
CA GLU A 277 24.79 -43.65 4.30
C GLU A 277 26.21 -43.87 4.85
N THR A 278 26.80 -42.85 5.49
CA THR A 278 28.19 -42.90 5.97
C THR A 278 28.25 -43.52 7.36
N ILE A 279 29.05 -44.57 7.54
CA ILE A 279 29.33 -45.13 8.88
C ILE A 279 30.33 -44.23 9.60
N VAL A 280 29.90 -43.64 10.71
CA VAL A 280 30.72 -42.75 11.54
C VAL A 280 31.39 -43.50 12.69
N LYS A 281 30.78 -44.60 13.15
CA LYS A 281 31.34 -45.50 14.14
C LYS A 281 30.86 -46.93 13.92
N THR A 282 31.76 -47.88 14.07
CA THR A 282 31.44 -49.32 14.14
C THR A 282 31.85 -49.86 15.51
N THR A 283 30.95 -50.57 16.17
CA THR A 283 31.27 -51.35 17.37
C THR A 283 31.06 -52.83 17.05
N ASN A 284 32.13 -53.62 17.06
CA ASN A 284 32.07 -55.07 16.95
C ASN A 284 32.11 -55.71 18.34
N LEU A 285 31.30 -56.74 18.55
CA LEU A 285 31.22 -57.51 19.78
C LEU A 285 31.51 -58.98 19.47
N LEU A 286 32.50 -59.54 20.16
CA LEU A 286 32.87 -60.94 20.03
C LEU A 286 32.59 -61.66 21.33
N TYR A 287 32.04 -62.87 21.20
CA TYR A 287 31.65 -63.72 22.31
C TYR A 287 32.40 -65.05 22.27
N ASP A 288 32.64 -65.63 23.44
CA ASP A 288 33.10 -67.01 23.54
C ASP A 288 31.96 -68.01 23.23
N ALA A 289 32.31 -69.30 23.22
CA ALA A 289 31.34 -70.38 22.99
C ALA A 289 30.24 -70.45 24.07
N ASN A 290 30.50 -69.95 25.28
CA ASN A 290 29.55 -69.91 26.39
C ASN A 290 28.65 -68.67 26.34
N GLY A 291 28.90 -67.74 25.42
CA GLY A 291 28.15 -66.50 25.24
C GLY A 291 28.60 -65.33 26.11
N ASN A 292 29.78 -65.41 26.74
CA ASN A 292 30.37 -64.28 27.43
C ASN A 292 31.02 -63.34 26.41
N LEU A 293 30.83 -62.04 26.58
CA LEU A 293 31.45 -61.01 25.73
C LEU A 293 32.96 -60.95 26.02
N THR A 294 33.80 -61.33 25.05
CA THR A 294 35.26 -61.37 25.21
C THR A 294 35.96 -60.15 24.63
N GLN A 295 35.37 -59.50 23.63
CA GLN A 295 36.00 -58.36 22.97
C GLN A 295 34.96 -57.35 22.48
N VAL A 296 35.29 -56.08 22.63
CA VAL A 296 34.55 -54.95 22.02
C VAL A 296 35.55 -54.11 21.23
N GLU A 297 35.37 -54.00 19.93
CA GLU A 297 36.18 -53.16 19.06
C GLU A 297 35.35 -51.96 18.61
N GLU A 298 35.77 -50.76 19.02
CA GLU A 298 35.15 -49.51 18.59
C GLU A 298 36.05 -48.83 17.55
N ILE A 299 35.55 -48.70 16.32
CA ILE A 299 36.25 -48.13 15.19
C ILE A 299 35.57 -46.80 14.82
N ALA A 300 36.28 -45.70 14.98
CA ALA A 300 35.81 -44.37 14.60
C ALA A 300 36.98 -43.48 14.18
N GLY A 301 36.79 -42.68 13.12
CA GLY A 301 37.80 -41.70 12.67
C GLY A 301 39.17 -42.32 12.35
N GLY A 302 39.20 -43.57 11.88
CA GLY A 302 40.44 -44.30 11.56
C GLY A 302 41.18 -44.91 12.75
N THR A 303 40.68 -44.70 13.98
CA THR A 303 41.23 -45.31 15.20
C THR A 303 40.38 -46.49 15.63
N THR A 304 41.03 -47.56 16.09
CA THR A 304 40.37 -48.72 16.70
C THR A 304 40.72 -48.82 18.17
N VAL A 305 39.70 -48.82 19.02
CA VAL A 305 39.83 -49.10 20.45
C VAL A 305 39.33 -50.51 20.71
N THR A 306 40.23 -51.40 21.11
CA THR A 306 39.89 -52.78 21.46
C THR A 306 39.84 -52.93 22.97
N THR A 307 38.68 -53.30 23.51
CA THR A 307 38.50 -53.73 24.90
C THR A 307 38.43 -55.24 24.96
N THR A 308 39.33 -55.88 25.69
CA THR A 308 39.34 -57.34 25.91
C THR A 308 38.89 -57.66 27.33
N LEU A 309 37.90 -58.54 27.47
CA LEU A 309 37.34 -59.00 28.73
C LEU A 309 37.76 -60.44 28.98
N THR A 310 38.45 -60.70 30.10
CA THR A 310 38.94 -62.04 30.46
C THR A 310 38.16 -62.58 31.65
N TYR A 311 37.68 -63.82 31.52
CA TYR A 311 36.87 -64.50 32.54
C TYR A 311 37.61 -65.70 33.11
N THR A 312 37.43 -65.95 34.40
CA THR A 312 37.85 -67.19 35.08
C THR A 312 36.63 -67.77 35.79
N ASN A 313 36.28 -69.02 35.52
CA ASN A 313 35.09 -69.69 36.07
C ASN A 313 33.78 -68.89 35.89
N GLY A 314 33.63 -68.23 34.75
CA GLY A 314 32.43 -67.43 34.41
C GLY A 314 32.36 -66.06 35.09
N GLN A 315 33.33 -65.69 35.93
CA GLN A 315 33.42 -64.34 36.49
C GLN A 315 34.44 -63.49 35.74
N LEU A 316 34.10 -62.23 35.48
CA LEU A 316 35.00 -61.27 34.86
C LEU A 316 36.18 -61.01 35.80
N THR A 317 37.39 -61.23 35.31
CA THR A 317 38.62 -61.12 36.11
C THR A 317 39.51 -59.97 35.68
N SER A 318 39.51 -59.60 34.40
CA SER A 318 40.24 -58.43 33.93
C SER A 318 39.59 -57.81 32.69
N VAL A 319 39.85 -56.52 32.53
CA VAL A 319 39.51 -55.77 31.32
C VAL A 319 40.76 -55.02 30.90
N SER A 320 41.21 -55.22 29.67
CA SER A 320 42.30 -54.45 29.07
C SER A 320 41.79 -53.63 27.90
N LYS A 321 42.46 -52.51 27.63
CA LYS A 321 42.17 -51.65 26.48
C LYS A 321 43.44 -51.41 25.69
N ALA A 322 43.35 -51.52 24.38
CA ALA A 322 44.38 -51.16 23.43
C ALA A 322 43.80 -50.18 22.40
N VAL A 323 44.64 -49.27 21.92
CA VAL A 323 44.30 -48.31 20.87
C VAL A 323 45.30 -48.52 19.75
N SER A 324 44.81 -48.68 18.52
CA SER A 324 45.60 -48.84 17.30
C SER A 324 45.00 -48.04 16.17
#